data_AF-A0A1F8SCD6-F1
#
_entry.id   AF-A0A1F8SCD6-F1
#
_cell.length_a   1.000
_cell.length_b   1.000
_cell.length_c   1.000
_cell.angle_alpha   90.00
_cell.angle_beta   90.00
_cell.angle_gamma   90.00
#
_symmetry.space_group_name_H-M   'P 1'
#
loop_
_entity.id
_entity.type
_entity.pdbx_description
1 polymer ?
#
loop_
_entity_poly.entity_id
_entity_poly.type
_entity_poly.pdbx_seq_one_letter_code
_entity_poly.pdbx_strand_id
1 'polypeptide(L)'
;MEVRDAEGALDRARDDEANARARVEQNPVDAEEVAALAERLASWQAELAALRRRERVYALTLREINAAEQATMQRATRYLERRMGPDVTRVTGGRYRRVRVDDTNLGIDVFSPERNDWVPVGELSQGTLDVVYLAARLGLVRLVTGDRRPPLVLDDPFVTLDTERGPRALELLREIATDFQVIYLTTSDRYDALADRVLVLEGPTIVDEDREPEGVAPA
;
A
#
# COMPACT_ATOMS: atom_id res chain seq x y z
N MET A 1 -21.83 88.59 -35.08
CA MET A 1 -21.52 87.26 -35.66
C MET A 1 -21.34 86.26 -34.53
N GLU A 2 -20.53 86.59 -33.52
CA GLU A 2 -20.27 85.75 -32.32
C GLU A 2 -21.51 85.30 -31.53
N VAL A 3 -22.52 86.16 -31.33
CA VAL A 3 -23.73 85.80 -30.56
C VAL A 3 -24.57 84.73 -31.28
N ARG A 4 -24.64 84.79 -32.62
CA ARG A 4 -25.40 83.84 -33.44
C ARG A 4 -24.74 82.46 -33.50
N ASP A 5 -23.40 82.43 -33.52
CA ASP A 5 -22.62 81.20 -33.47
C ASP A 5 -22.70 80.54 -32.09
N ALA A 6 -22.75 81.35 -31.01
CA ALA A 6 -22.98 80.88 -29.65
C ALA A 6 -24.40 80.33 -29.44
N GLU A 7 -25.43 80.98 -30.00
CA GLU A 7 -26.81 80.49 -29.99
C GLU A 7 -26.95 79.15 -30.72
N GLY A 8 -26.36 79.01 -31.91
CA GLY A 8 -26.35 77.75 -32.66
C GLY A 8 -25.51 76.64 -32.01
N ALA A 9 -24.55 76.98 -31.15
CA ALA A 9 -23.84 75.99 -30.33
C ALA A 9 -24.68 75.52 -29.13
N LEU A 10 -25.43 76.43 -28.50
CA LEU A 10 -26.32 76.12 -27.38
C LEU A 10 -27.47 75.20 -27.81
N ASP A 11 -28.07 75.45 -28.97
CA ASP A 11 -29.16 74.62 -29.48
C ASP A 11 -28.68 73.20 -29.82
N ARG A 12 -27.50 73.06 -30.44
CA ARG A 12 -26.90 71.74 -30.66
C ARG A 12 -26.61 71.00 -29.36
N ALA A 13 -26.08 71.69 -28.35
CA ALA A 13 -25.83 71.09 -27.04
C ALA A 13 -27.12 70.63 -26.34
N ARG A 14 -28.24 71.35 -26.54
CA ARG A 14 -29.55 70.96 -26.02
C ARG A 14 -30.14 69.75 -26.74
N ASP A 15 -30.02 69.71 -28.07
CA ASP A 15 -30.46 68.56 -28.87
C ASP A 15 -29.64 67.30 -28.54
N ASP A 16 -28.33 67.47 -28.32
CA ASP A 16 -27.45 66.39 -27.87
C ASP A 16 -27.81 65.90 -26.45
N GLU A 17 -28.12 66.81 -25.51
CA GLU A 17 -28.61 66.44 -24.17
C GLU A 17 -29.96 65.71 -24.24
N ALA A 18 -30.90 66.20 -25.05
CA ALA A 18 -32.22 65.60 -25.21
C ALA A 18 -32.12 64.18 -25.81
N ASN A 19 -31.28 63.99 -26.82
CA ASN A 19 -30.99 62.68 -27.39
C ASN A 19 -30.31 61.76 -26.38
N ALA A 20 -29.38 62.28 -25.58
CA ALA A 20 -28.72 61.49 -24.53
C ALA A 20 -29.72 61.05 -23.44
N ARG A 21 -30.62 61.93 -22.99
CA ARG A 21 -31.69 61.60 -22.03
C ARG A 21 -32.66 60.57 -22.58
N ALA A 22 -33.13 60.75 -23.81
CA ALA A 22 -34.05 59.81 -24.46
C ALA A 22 -33.43 58.41 -24.58
N ARG A 23 -32.12 58.32 -24.87
CA ARG A 23 -31.41 57.04 -24.89
C ARG A 23 -31.30 56.36 -23.52
N VAL A 24 -31.21 57.13 -22.44
CA VAL A 24 -31.20 56.61 -21.07
C VAL A 24 -32.59 56.18 -20.63
N GLU A 25 -33.63 56.98 -20.92
CA GLU A 25 -35.03 56.65 -20.61
C GLU A 25 -35.55 55.45 -21.40
N GLN A 26 -35.06 55.26 -22.64
CA GLN A 26 -35.40 54.10 -23.48
C GLN A 26 -34.58 52.85 -23.12
N ASN A 27 -33.63 52.92 -22.19
CA ASN A 27 -32.84 51.76 -21.81
C ASN A 27 -33.72 50.78 -21.00
N PRO A 28 -34.06 49.59 -21.54
CA PRO A 28 -34.95 48.64 -20.87
C PRO A 28 -34.23 47.85 -19.78
N VAL A 29 -32.92 48.07 -19.60
CA VAL A 29 -32.08 47.35 -18.65
C VAL A 29 -32.28 47.94 -17.25
N ASP A 30 -32.83 47.12 -16.35
CA ASP A 30 -32.98 47.48 -14.95
C ASP A 30 -31.61 47.51 -14.27
N ALA A 31 -31.25 48.67 -13.72
CA ALA A 31 -29.98 48.87 -13.02
C ALA A 31 -29.87 47.99 -11.76
N GLU A 32 -30.99 47.69 -11.10
CA GLU A 32 -31.02 46.77 -9.94
C GLU A 32 -30.74 45.34 -10.37
N GLU A 33 -31.30 44.91 -11.51
CA GLU A 33 -31.04 43.58 -12.07
C GLU A 33 -29.57 43.41 -12.47
N VAL A 34 -28.97 44.42 -13.10
CA VAL A 34 -27.54 44.43 -13.44
C VAL A 34 -26.68 44.36 -12.18
N ALA A 35 -27.01 45.12 -11.15
CA ALA A 35 -26.29 45.10 -9.88
C ALA A 35 -26.38 43.73 -9.20
N ALA A 36 -27.57 43.12 -9.15
CA ALA A 36 -27.78 41.79 -8.58
C ALA A 36 -27.03 40.69 -9.35
N LEU A 37 -27.00 40.77 -10.69
CA LEU A 37 -26.22 39.85 -11.52
C LEU A 37 -24.71 40.03 -11.32
N ALA A 38 -24.23 41.26 -11.17
CA ALA A 38 -22.83 41.56 -10.90
C ALA A 38 -22.38 41.00 -9.53
N GLU A 39 -23.22 41.11 -8.49
CA GLU A 39 -22.96 40.53 -7.17
C GLU A 39 -22.92 39.00 -7.22
N ARG A 40 -23.87 38.37 -7.92
CA ARG A 40 -23.88 36.91 -8.16
C ARG A 40 -22.64 36.44 -8.92
N LEU A 41 -22.21 37.19 -9.93
CA LEU A 41 -21.00 36.88 -10.67
C LEU A 41 -19.77 36.94 -9.75
N ALA A 42 -19.67 37.98 -8.91
CA ALA A 42 -18.58 38.14 -7.96
C ALA A 42 -18.54 36.99 -6.93
N SER A 43 -19.71 36.57 -6.42
CA SER A 43 -19.79 35.45 -5.46
C SER A 43 -19.39 34.12 -6.10
N TRP A 44 -19.89 33.81 -7.30
CA TRP A 44 -19.49 32.60 -8.04
C TRP A 44 -18.02 32.61 -8.43
N GLN A 45 -17.44 33.76 -8.78
CA GLN A 45 -16.00 33.87 -9.05
C GLN A 45 -15.17 33.58 -7.79
N ALA A 46 -15.61 34.08 -6.62
CA ALA A 46 -14.96 33.79 -5.35
C ALA A 46 -15.07 32.30 -4.97
N GLU A 47 -16.25 31.70 -5.17
CA GLU A 47 -16.47 30.26 -4.95
C GLU A 47 -15.60 29.40 -5.87
N LEU A 48 -15.55 29.74 -7.17
CA LEU A 48 -14.69 29.06 -8.14
C LEU A 48 -13.21 29.17 -7.76
N ALA A 49 -12.76 30.35 -7.31
CA ALA A 49 -11.39 30.54 -6.86
C ALA A 49 -11.07 29.66 -5.62
N ALA A 50 -12.03 29.55 -4.68
CA ALA A 50 -11.90 28.68 -3.52
C ALA A 50 -11.85 27.19 -3.91
N LEU A 51 -12.71 26.75 -4.82
CA LEU A 51 -12.72 25.37 -5.33
C LEU A 51 -11.43 25.03 -6.07
N ARG A 52 -10.95 25.89 -6.97
CA ARG A 52 -9.66 25.73 -7.65
C ARG A 52 -8.47 25.70 -6.70
N ARG A 53 -8.54 26.44 -5.58
CA ARG A 53 -7.53 26.34 -4.53
C ARG A 53 -7.57 24.95 -3.87
N ARG A 54 -8.76 24.45 -3.50
CA ARG A 54 -8.92 23.13 -2.90
C ARG A 54 -8.43 22.01 -3.82
N GLU A 55 -8.81 22.05 -5.09
CA GLU A 55 -8.35 21.11 -6.11
C GLU A 55 -6.82 21.05 -6.18
N ARG A 56 -6.15 22.21 -6.25
CA ARG A 56 -4.68 22.28 -6.27
C ARG A 56 -4.05 21.68 -5.02
N VAL A 57 -4.64 21.93 -3.85
CA VAL A 57 -4.16 21.35 -2.58
C VAL A 57 -4.32 19.84 -2.62
N TYR A 58 -5.49 19.31 -2.99
CA TYR A 58 -5.73 17.86 -3.04
C TYR A 58 -4.85 17.16 -4.07
N ALA A 59 -4.70 17.75 -5.26
CA ALA A 59 -3.84 17.21 -6.30
C ALA A 59 -2.37 17.16 -5.86
N LEU A 60 -1.88 18.19 -5.17
CA LEU A 60 -0.54 18.18 -4.60
C LEU A 60 -0.41 17.11 -3.51
N THR A 61 -1.32 17.10 -2.52
CA THR A 61 -1.31 16.12 -1.43
C THR A 61 -1.31 14.69 -1.95
N LEU A 62 -2.18 14.37 -2.91
CA LEU A 62 -2.25 13.03 -3.50
C LEU A 62 -0.94 12.63 -4.17
N ARG A 63 -0.33 13.54 -4.94
CA ARG A 63 0.98 13.28 -5.57
C ARG A 63 2.06 12.98 -4.55
N GLU A 64 2.15 13.79 -3.50
CA GLU A 64 3.17 13.60 -2.46
C GLU A 64 2.95 12.31 -1.67
N ILE A 65 1.70 11.95 -1.36
CA ILE A 65 1.36 10.67 -0.71
C ILE A 65 1.78 9.49 -1.60
N ASN A 66 1.41 9.50 -2.88
CA ASN A 66 1.75 8.42 -3.80
C ASN A 66 3.27 8.29 -3.99
N ALA A 67 3.99 9.42 -4.06
CA ALA A 67 5.45 9.42 -4.16
C ALA A 67 6.10 8.85 -2.89
N ALA A 68 5.60 9.22 -1.70
CA ALA A 68 6.08 8.71 -0.43
C ALA A 68 5.79 7.20 -0.26
N GLU A 69 4.61 6.74 -0.68
CA GLU A 69 4.23 5.33 -0.72
C GLU A 69 5.18 4.52 -1.60
N GLN A 70 5.34 4.92 -2.87
CA GLN A 70 6.25 4.24 -3.81
C GLN A 70 7.69 4.19 -3.29
N ALA A 71 8.19 5.30 -2.73
CA ALA A 71 9.53 5.34 -2.16
C ALA A 71 9.69 4.41 -0.95
N THR A 72 8.64 4.27 -0.13
CA THR A 72 8.62 3.36 1.02
C THR A 72 8.60 1.91 0.55
N MET A 73 7.74 1.59 -0.42
CA MET A 73 7.59 0.25 -0.98
C MET A 73 8.88 -0.24 -1.64
N GLN A 74 9.53 0.59 -2.46
CA GLN A 74 10.83 0.29 -3.07
C GLN A 74 11.97 0.09 -2.06
N ARG A 75 11.90 0.73 -0.89
CA ARG A 75 12.87 0.49 0.20
C ARG A 75 12.59 -0.85 0.86
N ALA A 76 11.32 -1.16 1.11
CA ALA A 76 10.89 -2.42 1.72
C ALA A 76 11.24 -3.62 0.82
N THR A 77 10.89 -3.60 -0.47
CA THR A 77 11.18 -4.71 -1.40
C THR A 77 12.67 -4.98 -1.52
N ARG A 78 13.50 -3.93 -1.70
CA ARG A 78 14.96 -4.07 -1.74
C ARG A 78 15.57 -4.57 -0.42
N TYR A 79 14.93 -4.32 0.71
CA TYR A 79 15.35 -4.88 1.99
C TYR A 79 15.02 -6.37 2.04
N LEU A 80 13.80 -6.75 1.66
CA LEU A 80 13.33 -8.13 1.62
C LEU A 80 14.19 -8.98 0.68
N GLU A 81 14.42 -8.54 -0.57
CA GLU A 81 15.26 -9.25 -1.54
C GLU A 81 16.66 -9.56 -0.98
N ARG A 82 17.29 -8.57 -0.34
CA ARG A 82 18.61 -8.72 0.28
C ARG A 82 18.60 -9.68 1.46
N ARG A 83 17.54 -9.68 2.27
CA ARG A 83 17.47 -10.54 3.45
C ARG A 83 17.08 -11.97 3.11
N MET A 84 16.18 -12.15 2.14
CA MET A 84 15.64 -13.45 1.73
C MET A 84 16.63 -14.25 0.88
N GLY A 85 17.38 -13.59 -0.01
CA GLY A 85 18.27 -14.27 -0.96
C GLY A 85 19.21 -15.30 -0.31
N PRO A 86 19.98 -14.93 0.74
CA PRO A 86 20.84 -15.87 1.45
C PRO A 86 20.09 -17.04 2.07
N ASP A 87 18.96 -16.78 2.73
CA ASP A 87 18.17 -17.80 3.43
C ASP A 87 17.57 -18.81 2.44
N VAL A 88 16.96 -18.31 1.35
CA VAL A 88 16.42 -19.15 0.25
C VAL A 88 17.53 -19.96 -0.41
N THR A 89 18.68 -19.33 -0.69
CA THR A 89 19.84 -20.01 -1.29
C THR A 89 20.30 -21.15 -0.41
N ARG A 90 20.47 -20.90 0.90
CA ARG A 90 20.94 -21.91 1.85
C ARG A 90 20.00 -23.10 1.91
N VAL A 91 18.74 -22.87 2.23
CA VAL A 91 17.77 -23.96 2.46
C VAL A 91 17.57 -24.80 1.20
N THR A 92 17.57 -24.17 0.02
CA THR A 92 17.38 -24.86 -1.26
C THR A 92 18.67 -25.47 -1.83
N GLY A 93 19.78 -25.44 -1.09
CA GLY A 93 21.06 -26.02 -1.52
C GLY A 93 21.68 -25.29 -2.71
N GLY A 94 21.39 -24.01 -2.85
CA GLY A 94 21.89 -23.17 -3.93
C GLY A 94 21.12 -23.30 -5.24
N ARG A 95 19.98 -24.00 -5.26
CA ARG A 95 19.12 -24.11 -6.45
C ARG A 95 18.54 -22.75 -6.85
N TYR A 96 17.98 -22.00 -5.90
CA TYR A 96 17.43 -20.67 -6.14
C TYR A 96 18.32 -19.63 -5.46
N ARG A 97 19.05 -18.84 -6.26
CA ARG A 97 20.04 -17.88 -5.77
C ARG A 97 19.62 -16.42 -5.86
N ARG A 98 18.53 -16.17 -6.58
CA ARG A 98 18.02 -14.83 -6.87
C ARG A 98 16.54 -14.81 -6.57
N VAL A 99 16.16 -13.82 -5.77
CA VAL A 99 14.77 -13.53 -5.37
C VAL A 99 14.49 -12.11 -5.82
N ARG A 100 13.28 -11.88 -6.33
CA ARG A 100 12.76 -10.56 -6.67
C ARG A 100 11.43 -10.37 -5.96
N VAL A 101 11.19 -9.15 -5.49
CA VAL A 101 9.90 -8.78 -4.89
C VAL A 101 9.33 -7.59 -5.67
N ASP A 102 8.12 -7.75 -6.18
CA ASP A 102 7.40 -6.72 -6.91
C ASP A 102 7.01 -5.55 -5.99
N ASP A 103 7.27 -4.32 -6.42
CA ASP A 103 7.03 -3.10 -5.64
C ASP A 103 5.60 -2.58 -5.72
N THR A 104 4.71 -3.26 -6.43
CA THR A 104 3.30 -2.89 -6.56
C THR A 104 2.40 -3.88 -5.81
N ASN A 105 2.62 -5.18 -6.00
CA ASN A 105 1.78 -6.24 -5.44
C ASN A 105 2.48 -7.14 -4.40
N LEU A 106 3.77 -6.91 -4.09
CA LEU A 106 4.58 -7.72 -3.18
C LEU A 106 4.70 -9.20 -3.58
N GLY A 107 4.42 -9.52 -4.83
CA GLY A 107 4.63 -10.82 -5.43
C GLY A 107 6.12 -11.17 -5.39
N ILE A 108 6.40 -12.45 -5.12
CA ILE A 108 7.77 -12.95 -4.99
C ILE A 108 8.04 -13.88 -6.17
N ASP A 109 9.12 -13.58 -6.89
CA ASP A 109 9.64 -14.42 -7.96
C ASP A 109 11.02 -14.94 -7.57
N VAL A 110 11.36 -16.13 -8.06
CA VAL A 110 12.72 -16.67 -7.98
C VAL A 110 13.24 -16.96 -9.38
N PHE A 111 14.54 -16.83 -9.56
CA PHE A 111 15.16 -17.23 -10.83
C PHE A 111 15.33 -18.75 -10.87
N SER A 112 14.64 -19.43 -11.78
CA SER A 112 14.79 -20.87 -12.02
C SER A 112 15.98 -21.12 -12.95
N PRO A 113 17.00 -21.88 -12.51
CA PRO A 113 18.11 -22.24 -13.40
C PRO A 113 17.67 -23.18 -14.54
N GLU A 114 16.61 -23.97 -14.37
CA GLU A 114 16.11 -24.92 -15.37
C GLU A 114 15.34 -24.23 -16.50
N ARG A 115 14.53 -23.22 -16.16
CA ARG A 115 13.81 -22.40 -17.14
C ARG A 115 14.63 -21.23 -17.68
N ASN A 116 15.74 -20.90 -17.01
CA ASN A 116 16.55 -19.72 -17.26
C ASN A 116 15.73 -18.41 -17.26
N ASP A 117 14.73 -18.34 -16.38
CA ASP A 117 13.80 -17.21 -16.28
C ASP A 117 13.29 -17.03 -14.83
N TRP A 118 12.63 -15.91 -14.58
CA TRP A 118 11.90 -15.63 -13.36
C TRP A 118 10.59 -16.42 -13.32
N VAL A 119 10.34 -17.07 -12.19
CA VAL A 119 9.15 -17.88 -11.98
C VAL A 119 8.46 -17.43 -10.69
N PRO A 120 7.14 -17.21 -10.71
CA PRO A 120 6.37 -16.94 -9.50
C PRO A 120 6.50 -18.08 -8.50
N VAL A 121 6.67 -17.77 -7.22
CA VAL A 121 6.83 -18.80 -6.18
C VAL A 121 5.64 -19.76 -6.08
N GLY A 122 4.46 -19.33 -6.52
CA GLY A 122 3.25 -20.16 -6.59
C GLY A 122 3.32 -21.32 -7.58
N GLU A 123 4.25 -21.29 -8.54
CA GLU A 123 4.47 -22.40 -9.49
C GLU A 123 5.49 -23.43 -8.99
N LEU A 124 6.13 -23.18 -7.84
CA LEU A 124 7.15 -24.05 -7.28
C LEU A 124 6.53 -25.16 -6.43
N SER A 125 7.36 -26.13 -6.03
CA SER A 125 6.92 -27.14 -5.07
C SER A 125 6.52 -26.52 -3.73
N GLN A 126 5.58 -27.13 -3.02
CA GLN A 126 5.10 -26.64 -1.72
C GLN A 126 6.24 -26.38 -0.73
N GLY A 127 7.18 -27.32 -0.58
CA GLY A 127 8.34 -27.12 0.29
C GLY A 127 9.33 -26.04 -0.19
N THR A 128 9.25 -25.56 -1.44
CA THR A 128 10.00 -24.37 -1.87
C THR A 128 9.22 -23.09 -1.53
N LEU A 129 7.91 -23.12 -1.78
CA LEU A 129 6.99 -22.03 -1.44
C LEU A 129 7.08 -21.70 0.06
N ASP A 130 7.03 -22.70 0.93
CA ASP A 130 7.09 -22.53 2.39
C ASP A 130 8.41 -21.89 2.85
N VAL A 131 9.53 -22.29 2.25
CA VAL A 131 10.85 -21.70 2.53
C VAL A 131 10.90 -20.24 2.14
N VAL A 132 10.38 -19.90 0.95
CA VAL A 132 10.40 -18.53 0.47
C VAL A 132 9.49 -17.64 1.33
N TYR A 133 8.30 -18.11 1.68
CA TYR A 133 7.41 -17.37 2.57
C TYR A 133 7.95 -17.24 4.00
N LEU A 134 8.62 -18.28 4.53
CA LEU A 134 9.28 -18.18 5.82
C LEU A 134 10.38 -17.11 5.79
N ALA A 135 11.26 -17.14 4.78
CA ALA A 135 12.29 -16.12 4.59
C ALA A 135 11.69 -14.71 4.46
N ALA A 136 10.59 -14.57 3.71
CA ALA A 136 9.87 -13.30 3.57
C ALA A 136 9.33 -12.79 4.92
N ARG A 137 8.66 -13.66 5.69
CA ARG A 137 8.11 -13.33 7.01
C ARG A 137 9.21 -12.90 7.97
N LEU A 138 10.34 -13.61 7.98
CA LEU A 138 11.50 -13.25 8.81
C LEU A 138 12.11 -11.91 8.39
N GLY A 139 12.25 -11.67 7.09
CA GLY A 139 12.66 -10.38 6.55
C GLY A 139 11.72 -9.26 6.98
N LEU A 140 10.41 -9.49 6.88
CA LEU A 140 9.38 -8.52 7.27
C LEU A 140 9.39 -8.25 8.78
N VAL A 141 9.54 -9.28 9.61
CA VAL A 141 9.70 -9.11 11.06
C VAL A 141 10.88 -8.18 11.33
N ARG A 142 12.05 -8.41 10.73
CA ARG A 142 13.23 -7.54 10.95
C ARG A 142 12.99 -6.11 10.44
N LEU A 143 12.32 -5.96 9.31
CA LEU A 143 11.98 -4.65 8.74
C LEU A 143 11.03 -3.85 9.65
N VAL A 144 9.97 -4.48 10.15
CA VAL A 144 8.91 -3.81 10.93
C VAL A 144 9.32 -3.62 12.40
N THR A 145 10.06 -4.56 12.97
CA THR A 145 10.44 -4.52 14.38
C THR A 145 11.69 -3.67 14.64
N GLY A 146 12.57 -3.49 13.64
CA GLY A 146 13.80 -2.72 13.77
C GLY A 146 14.72 -3.35 14.82
N ASP A 147 15.07 -2.59 15.86
CA ASP A 147 15.90 -3.07 16.97
C ASP A 147 15.14 -3.87 18.03
N ARG A 148 13.80 -3.94 17.92
CA ARG A 148 13.00 -4.78 18.81
C ARG A 148 13.21 -6.25 18.46
N ARG A 149 13.09 -7.11 19.47
CA ARG A 149 13.23 -8.58 19.33
C ARG A 149 12.03 -9.29 19.97
N PRO A 150 10.81 -9.15 19.41
CA PRO A 150 9.67 -9.88 19.94
C PRO A 150 9.87 -11.39 19.78
N PRO A 151 9.24 -12.22 20.64
CA PRO A 151 9.28 -13.66 20.46
C PRO A 151 8.62 -14.06 19.14
N LEU A 152 9.21 -15.05 18.47
CA LEU A 152 8.70 -15.67 17.25
C LEU A 152 8.06 -17.00 17.63
N VAL A 153 6.77 -17.15 17.32
CA VAL A 153 6.06 -18.42 17.48
C VAL A 153 5.89 -19.04 16.10
N LEU A 154 6.42 -20.24 15.92
CA LEU A 154 6.32 -21.00 14.67
C LEU A 154 5.57 -22.29 14.93
N ASP A 155 4.49 -22.50 14.18
CA ASP A 155 3.69 -23.72 14.23
C ASP A 155 4.03 -24.60 13.02
N ASP A 156 4.81 -25.65 13.29
CA ASP A 156 5.36 -26.64 12.37
C ASP A 156 5.75 -26.11 10.96
N PRO A 157 6.61 -25.07 10.89
CA PRO A 157 6.94 -24.39 9.63
C PRO A 157 7.68 -25.28 8.62
N PHE A 158 8.12 -26.48 9.02
CA PHE A 158 8.96 -27.37 8.22
C PHE A 158 8.30 -28.70 7.86
N VAL A 159 7.01 -28.86 8.14
CA VAL A 159 6.27 -30.11 7.87
C VAL A 159 6.37 -30.58 6.41
N THR A 160 6.50 -29.65 5.46
CA THR A 160 6.58 -29.93 4.03
C THR A 160 8.02 -30.12 3.51
N LEU A 161 9.03 -29.97 4.38
CA LEU A 161 10.43 -30.04 3.99
C LEU A 161 10.97 -31.46 4.03
N ASP A 162 11.66 -31.83 2.95
CA ASP A 162 12.35 -33.10 2.80
C ASP A 162 13.53 -33.25 3.78
N THR A 163 14.16 -34.44 3.74
CA THR A 163 15.30 -34.79 4.60
C THR A 163 16.54 -33.94 4.36
N GLU A 164 16.69 -33.32 3.19
CA GLU A 164 17.84 -32.46 2.86
C GLU A 164 17.60 -31.01 3.29
N ARG A 165 16.37 -30.49 3.12
CA ARG A 165 16.03 -29.09 3.41
C ARG A 165 15.76 -28.84 4.89
N GLY A 166 15.13 -29.79 5.58
CA GLY A 166 14.81 -29.67 7.01
C GLY A 166 16.02 -29.27 7.87
N PRO A 167 17.16 -29.98 7.80
CA PRO A 167 18.37 -29.62 8.54
C PRO A 167 18.86 -28.19 8.25
N ARG A 168 18.87 -27.77 6.99
CA ARG A 168 19.32 -26.43 6.59
C ARG A 168 18.38 -25.33 7.11
N ALA A 169 17.08 -25.61 7.15
CA ALA A 169 16.08 -24.69 7.67
C ALA A 169 16.17 -24.56 9.21
N LEU A 170 16.53 -25.64 9.91
CA LEU A 170 16.81 -25.59 11.35
C LEU A 170 18.06 -24.79 11.69
N GLU A 171 19.13 -24.94 10.91
CA GLU A 171 20.33 -24.11 11.08
C GLU A 171 19.99 -22.62 10.93
N LEU A 172 19.13 -22.28 9.96
CA LEU A 172 18.62 -20.92 9.80
C LEU A 172 17.84 -20.47 11.05
N LEU A 173 16.97 -21.32 11.62
CA LEU A 173 16.28 -21.00 12.88
C LEU A 173 17.24 -20.80 14.05
N ARG A 174 18.32 -21.60 14.14
CA ARG A 174 19.35 -21.42 15.17
C ARG A 174 20.04 -20.07 15.08
N GLU A 175 20.32 -19.60 13.86
CA GLU A 175 20.85 -18.25 13.65
C GLU A 175 19.84 -17.16 13.99
N ILE A 176 18.55 -17.39 13.71
CA ILE A 176 17.51 -16.43 14.11
C ILE A 176 17.36 -16.40 15.63
N ALA A 177 17.50 -17.53 16.30
CA ALA A 177 17.43 -17.66 17.75
C ALA A 177 18.53 -16.91 18.50
N THR A 178 19.62 -16.52 17.83
CA THR A 178 20.65 -15.65 18.45
C THR A 178 20.14 -14.22 18.64
N ASP A 179 19.18 -13.80 17.81
CA ASP A 179 18.62 -12.45 17.84
C ASP A 179 17.24 -12.41 18.51
N PHE A 180 16.39 -13.41 18.26
CA PHE A 180 14.99 -13.47 18.70
C PHE A 180 14.76 -14.68 19.60
N GLN A 181 13.88 -14.55 20.59
CA GLN A 181 13.35 -15.74 21.25
C GLN A 181 12.50 -16.53 20.23
N VAL A 182 12.81 -17.80 20.03
CA VAL A 182 12.06 -18.68 19.12
C VAL A 182 11.30 -19.72 19.94
N ILE A 183 9.99 -19.79 19.71
CA ILE A 183 9.07 -20.80 20.26
C ILE A 183 8.61 -21.64 19.07
N TYR A 184 9.03 -22.89 19.03
CA TYR A 184 8.72 -23.82 17.95
C TYR A 184 7.71 -24.85 18.45
N LEU A 185 6.55 -24.91 17.82
CA LEU A 185 5.49 -25.88 18.10
C LEU A 185 5.51 -26.94 16.99
N THR A 186 5.46 -28.21 17.37
CA THR A 186 5.46 -29.32 16.43
C THR A 186 4.96 -30.59 17.10
N THR A 187 4.54 -31.55 16.29
CA THR A 187 4.17 -32.91 16.72
C THR A 187 5.28 -33.93 16.46
N SER A 188 6.44 -33.49 15.93
CA SER A 188 7.59 -34.34 15.61
C SER A 188 8.74 -34.11 16.59
N ASP A 189 9.37 -35.21 17.02
CA ASP A 189 10.59 -35.24 17.83
C ASP A 189 11.88 -34.97 17.02
N ARG A 190 11.76 -34.84 15.70
CA ARG A 190 12.88 -34.66 14.74
C ARG A 190 13.80 -33.49 15.10
N TYR A 191 13.29 -32.53 15.87
CA TYR A 191 13.96 -31.27 16.16
C TYR A 191 14.44 -31.15 17.62
N ASP A 192 14.17 -32.16 18.46
CA ASP A 192 14.45 -32.14 19.90
C ASP A 192 15.92 -31.91 20.22
N ALA A 193 16.82 -32.60 19.51
CA ALA A 193 18.27 -32.46 19.69
C ALA A 193 18.78 -31.05 19.38
N LEU A 194 18.00 -30.27 18.63
CA LEU A 194 18.29 -28.90 18.22
C LEU A 194 17.49 -27.89 19.03
N ALA A 195 16.75 -28.26 20.07
CA ALA A 195 16.12 -27.31 20.97
C ALA A 195 17.03 -27.02 22.18
N ASP A 196 17.05 -25.78 22.65
CA ASP A 196 17.70 -25.47 23.95
C ASP A 196 16.89 -26.03 25.12
N ARG A 197 15.58 -26.18 24.92
CA ARG A 197 14.64 -26.80 25.86
C ARG A 197 13.46 -27.40 25.10
N VAL A 198 13.14 -28.65 25.41
CA VAL A 198 11.94 -29.33 24.91
C VAL A 198 10.88 -29.32 26.02
N LEU A 199 9.65 -28.91 25.67
CA LEU A 199 8.49 -28.95 26.55
C LEU A 199 7.45 -29.87 25.91
N VAL A 200 7.35 -31.09 26.41
CA VAL A 200 6.35 -32.05 25.94
C VAL A 200 5.01 -31.70 26.56
N LEU A 201 4.00 -31.42 25.74
CA LEU A 201 2.62 -31.24 26.18
C LEU A 201 1.93 -32.59 26.11
N GLU A 202 1.56 -33.14 27.27
CA GLU A 202 0.77 -34.37 27.32
C GLU A 202 -0.59 -34.15 26.65
N GLY A 203 -1.06 -35.17 25.92
CA GLY A 203 -2.36 -35.12 25.26
C GLY A 203 -3.49 -34.95 26.28
N PRO A 204 -4.63 -34.36 25.89
CA PRO A 204 -5.78 -34.23 26.79
C PRO A 204 -6.22 -35.61 27.28
N THR A 205 -6.22 -35.80 28.59
CA THR A 205 -6.70 -37.03 29.26
C THR A 205 -8.21 -37.03 29.50
N ILE A 206 -8.88 -35.91 29.22
CA ILE A 206 -10.32 -35.74 29.40
C ILE A 206 -10.99 -35.99 28.04
N VAL A 207 -11.84 -37.01 27.98
CA VAL A 207 -12.74 -37.25 26.86
C VAL A 207 -14.04 -36.50 27.17
N ASP A 208 -14.54 -35.68 26.24
CA ASP A 208 -15.88 -35.08 26.38
C ASP A 208 -16.90 -36.23 26.46
N GLU A 209 -17.48 -36.45 27.64
CA GLU A 209 -18.48 -37.51 27.88
C GLU A 209 -19.79 -37.28 27.09
N ASP A 210 -19.99 -36.08 26.53
CA ASP A 210 -21.20 -35.67 25.80
C ASP A 210 -21.13 -35.86 24.27
N ARG A 211 -20.05 -36.45 23.72
CA ARG A 211 -19.95 -36.70 22.27
C ARG A 211 -20.42 -38.12 21.94
N GLU A 212 -21.66 -38.25 21.47
CA GLU A 212 -22.13 -39.50 20.86
C GLU A 212 -21.17 -39.92 19.73
N PRO A 213 -20.78 -41.21 19.65
CA PRO A 213 -19.90 -41.67 18.59
C PRO A 213 -20.57 -41.47 17.23
N GLU A 214 -19.96 -40.68 16.34
CA GLU A 214 -20.34 -40.63 14.93
C GLU A 214 -20.20 -42.04 14.37
N GLY A 215 -21.35 -42.70 14.14
CA GLY A 215 -21.40 -44.02 13.57
C GLY A 215 -20.79 -44.02 12.18
N VAL A 216 -19.61 -44.63 12.06
CA VAL A 216 -19.03 -44.97 10.76
C VAL A 216 -19.90 -46.05 10.13
N ALA A 217 -20.68 -45.69 9.12
CA ALA A 217 -21.43 -46.66 8.32
C ALA A 217 -20.44 -47.54 7.52
N PRO A 218 -20.54 -48.88 7.58
CA PRO A 218 -19.72 -49.76 6.77
C PRO A 218 -20.14 -49.69 5.30
N ALA A 219 -19.16 -49.76 4.41
CA ALA A 219 -19.31 -49.82 2.95
C ALA A 219 -19.91 -51.15 2.46
#